data_AF-A0A7W4PG62-F1
#
_entry.id   AF-A0A7W4PG62-F1
#
_cell.length_a   1.000
_cell.length_b   1.000
_cell.length_c   1.000
_cell.angle_alpha   90.00
_cell.angle_beta   90.00
_cell.angle_gamma   90.00
#
_symmetry.space_group_name_H-M   'P 1'
#
loop_
_entity.id
_entity.type
_entity.pdbx_description
1 polymer ?
#
loop_
_entity_poly.entity_id
_entity_poly.type
_entity_poly.pdbx_seq_one_letter_code
_entity_poly.pdbx_strand_id
1 'polypeptide(L)'
;MTPQADTSLHDDLTFMRALAEAGRNAPLTSGPYFLTAGLVFGLASFVAWAVATGHTLLPPQAQVWVWLAAMVVYLPVIWFLNRAQLGRPGSVVMVNRAIGMMWSGLGSGIGIMFLAGMVLAWRCGTPVVWAMFPSLILAVYGAGWSATAVIAGQSWLRGVAAGAFAGALAVAAMIDSPVLLLLYGLLILLLVALPGWVLLRREGRAA
;
A
#
# COMPACT_ATOMS: atom_id res chain seq x y z
N MET A 1 14.07 -42.15 33.50
CA MET A 1 13.50 -41.42 32.34
C MET A 1 13.80 -42.26 31.11
N THR A 2 12.78 -42.74 30.41
CA THR A 2 12.90 -43.72 29.32
C THR A 2 13.34 -43.02 28.02
N PRO A 3 14.29 -43.57 27.23
CA PRO A 3 14.83 -42.95 26.01
C PRO A 3 13.80 -42.50 24.96
N GLN A 4 12.60 -43.08 24.97
CA GLN A 4 11.49 -42.69 24.08
C GLN A 4 10.92 -41.30 24.36
N ALA A 5 10.95 -40.84 25.62
CA ALA A 5 10.41 -39.51 25.99
C ALA A 5 11.30 -38.38 25.47
N ASP A 6 12.63 -38.55 25.54
CA ASP A 6 13.59 -37.56 25.04
C ASP A 6 13.54 -37.41 23.52
N THR A 7 13.26 -38.51 22.80
CA THR A 7 13.10 -38.49 21.33
C THR A 7 11.84 -37.71 20.93
N SER A 8 10.70 -37.96 21.62
CA SER A 8 9.44 -37.25 21.35
C SER A 8 9.52 -35.74 21.62
N LEU A 9 10.23 -35.32 22.66
CA LEU A 9 10.43 -33.89 22.96
C LEU A 9 11.34 -33.21 21.94
N HIS A 10 12.37 -33.90 21.46
CA HIS A 10 13.22 -33.38 20.39
C HIS A 10 12.45 -33.23 19.07
N ASP A 11 11.60 -34.20 18.74
CA ASP A 11 10.75 -34.17 17.55
C ASP A 11 9.70 -33.05 17.64
N ASP A 12 9.06 -32.85 18.79
CA ASP A 12 8.10 -31.76 19.02
C ASP A 12 8.78 -30.38 18.93
N LEU A 13 9.97 -30.22 19.50
CA LEU A 13 10.75 -28.99 19.37
C LEU A 13 11.17 -28.73 17.92
N THR A 14 11.56 -29.77 17.20
CA THR A 14 11.93 -29.69 15.78
C THR A 14 10.72 -29.32 14.94
N PHE A 15 9.55 -29.90 15.22
CA PHE A 15 8.29 -29.57 14.57
C PHE A 15 7.86 -28.13 14.87
N MET A 16 7.89 -27.70 16.14
CA MET A 16 7.58 -26.34 16.56
C MET A 16 8.53 -25.32 15.93
N ARG A 17 9.83 -25.64 15.84
CA ARG A 17 10.83 -24.81 15.17
C ARG A 17 10.58 -24.73 13.67
N ALA A 18 10.33 -25.86 13.02
CA ALA A 18 10.01 -25.92 11.59
C ALA A 18 8.72 -25.17 11.27
N LEU A 19 7.69 -25.27 12.12
CA LEU A 19 6.43 -24.56 11.98
C LEU A 19 6.63 -23.04 12.17
N ALA A 20 7.43 -22.64 13.16
CA ALA A 20 7.79 -21.24 13.39
C ALA A 20 8.64 -20.65 12.24
N GLU A 21 9.57 -21.43 11.69
CA GLU A 21 10.40 -21.04 10.55
C GLU A 21 9.61 -20.98 9.24
N ALA A 22 8.70 -21.93 9.01
CA ALA A 22 7.79 -21.93 7.86
C ALA A 22 6.84 -20.72 7.90
N GLY A 23 6.34 -20.32 9.08
CA GLY A 23 5.54 -19.11 9.24
C GLY A 23 6.31 -17.82 8.97
N ARG A 24 7.59 -17.77 9.34
CA ARG A 24 8.48 -16.60 9.14
C ARG A 24 8.91 -16.41 7.68
N ASN A 25 9.04 -17.50 6.93
CA ASN A 25 9.48 -17.47 5.53
C ASN A 25 8.32 -17.54 4.52
N ALA A 26 7.07 -17.48 4.99
CA ALA A 26 5.91 -17.51 4.10
C ALA A 26 5.93 -16.31 3.13
N PRO A 27 5.79 -16.54 1.81
CA PRO A 27 5.73 -15.45 0.85
C PRO A 27 4.51 -14.56 1.12
N LEU A 28 4.74 -13.24 1.14
CA LEU A 28 3.69 -12.26 1.28
C LEU A 28 2.88 -12.21 0.00
N THR A 29 1.55 -12.39 0.06
CA THR A 29 0.66 -12.46 -1.12
C THR A 29 0.04 -11.12 -1.53
N SER A 30 0.48 -10.04 -0.90
CA SER A 30 -0.07 -8.70 -1.08
C SER A 30 0.54 -7.91 -2.25
N GLY A 31 1.57 -8.45 -2.92
CA GLY A 31 2.30 -7.76 -3.99
C GLY A 31 1.43 -7.21 -5.13
N PRO A 32 0.50 -8.00 -5.71
CA PRO A 32 -0.39 -7.53 -6.78
C PRO A 32 -1.22 -6.31 -6.41
N TYR A 33 -1.69 -6.20 -5.17
CA TYR A 33 -2.51 -5.08 -4.71
C TYR A 33 -1.69 -3.78 -4.72
N PHE A 34 -0.47 -3.80 -4.17
CA PHE A 34 0.40 -2.61 -4.18
C PHE A 34 0.87 -2.23 -5.57
N LEU A 35 1.20 -3.21 -6.42
CA LEU A 35 1.62 -2.94 -7.79
C LEU A 35 0.49 -2.23 -8.57
N THR A 36 -0.70 -2.80 -8.55
CA THR A 36 -1.85 -2.24 -9.29
C THR A 36 -2.30 -0.90 -8.71
N ALA A 37 -2.36 -0.76 -7.38
CA ALA A 37 -2.64 0.53 -6.74
C ALA A 37 -1.63 1.60 -7.16
N GLY A 38 -0.34 1.29 -7.04
CA GLY A 38 0.73 2.24 -7.35
C GLY A 38 0.71 2.66 -8.82
N LEU A 39 0.39 1.76 -9.75
CA LEU A 39 0.24 2.10 -11.16
C LEU A 39 -0.98 2.99 -11.42
N VAL A 40 -2.14 2.65 -10.86
CA VAL A 40 -3.38 3.42 -11.05
C VAL A 40 -3.26 4.82 -10.46
N PHE A 41 -2.85 4.93 -9.20
CA PHE A 41 -2.75 6.22 -8.52
C PHE A 41 -1.50 7.01 -8.94
N GLY A 42 -0.41 6.33 -9.30
CA GLY A 42 0.76 6.98 -9.91
C GLY A 42 0.40 7.63 -11.25
N LEU A 43 -0.29 6.90 -12.14
CA LEU A 43 -0.79 7.46 -13.40
C LEU A 43 -1.78 8.61 -13.17
N ALA A 44 -2.73 8.45 -12.25
CA ALA A 44 -3.66 9.51 -11.87
C ALA A 44 -2.94 10.78 -11.41
N SER A 45 -1.81 10.63 -10.70
CA SER A 45 -0.99 11.77 -10.26
C SER A 45 -0.35 12.52 -11.43
N PHE A 46 0.16 11.81 -12.43
CA PHE A 46 0.68 12.44 -13.66
C PHE A 46 -0.42 13.13 -14.47
N VAL A 47 -1.62 12.54 -14.56
CA VAL A 47 -2.77 13.18 -15.21
C VAL A 47 -3.18 14.43 -14.43
N ALA A 48 -3.27 14.36 -13.10
CA ALA A 48 -3.61 15.50 -12.25
C ALA A 48 -2.57 16.62 -12.36
N TRP A 49 -1.28 16.27 -12.49
CA TRP A 49 -0.20 17.21 -12.78
C TRP A 49 -0.40 17.92 -14.14
N ALA A 50 -0.70 17.17 -15.19
CA ALA A 50 -0.95 17.73 -16.53
C ALA A 50 -2.17 18.66 -16.56
N VAL A 51 -3.21 18.35 -15.78
CA VAL A 51 -4.36 19.24 -15.55
C VAL A 51 -3.93 20.52 -14.83
N ALA A 52 -3.19 20.40 -13.72
CA ALA A 52 -2.78 21.54 -12.90
C ALA A 52 -1.83 22.51 -13.62
N THR A 53 -1.05 22.03 -14.59
CA THR A 53 -0.07 22.82 -15.36
C THR A 53 -0.62 23.36 -16.68
N GLY A 54 -1.88 23.08 -17.02
CA GLY A 54 -2.50 23.55 -18.26
C GLY A 54 -2.04 22.81 -19.51
N HIS A 55 -1.42 21.64 -19.39
CA HIS A 55 -1.09 20.77 -20.52
C HIS A 55 -2.32 20.03 -21.10
N THR A 56 -3.51 20.24 -20.53
CA THR A 56 -4.78 19.67 -21.01
C THR A 56 -5.83 20.77 -21.20
N LEU A 57 -6.90 20.48 -21.93
CA LEU A 57 -8.06 21.37 -22.08
C LEU A 57 -9.02 21.34 -20.86
N LEU A 58 -8.67 20.58 -19.82
CA LEU A 58 -9.54 20.39 -18.67
C LEU A 58 -9.39 21.55 -17.67
N PRO A 59 -10.50 21.97 -17.04
CA PRO A 59 -10.44 23.01 -16.03
C PRO A 59 -9.82 22.47 -14.73
N PRO A 60 -9.25 23.31 -13.83
CA PRO A 60 -8.59 22.85 -12.60
C PRO A 60 -9.48 21.98 -11.69
N GLN A 61 -10.79 22.21 -11.69
CA GLN A 61 -11.75 21.41 -10.92
C GLN A 61 -11.80 19.95 -11.39
N ALA A 62 -11.26 19.63 -12.58
CA ALA A 62 -11.15 18.27 -13.09
C ALA A 62 -10.26 17.36 -12.23
N GLN A 63 -9.36 17.90 -11.40
CA GLN A 63 -8.50 17.08 -10.54
C GLN A 63 -9.28 16.15 -9.62
N VAL A 64 -10.38 16.61 -9.01
CA VAL A 64 -11.23 15.76 -8.16
C VAL A 64 -11.77 14.56 -8.96
N TRP A 65 -12.14 14.78 -10.21
CA TRP A 65 -12.66 13.73 -11.08
C TRP A 65 -11.58 12.74 -11.51
N VAL A 66 -10.33 13.17 -11.67
CA VAL A 66 -9.18 12.28 -11.92
C VAL A 66 -9.02 11.29 -10.76
N TRP A 67 -9.09 11.77 -9.52
CA TRP A 67 -8.97 10.91 -8.34
C TRP A 67 -10.17 9.97 -8.16
N LEU A 68 -11.39 10.48 -8.38
CA LEU A 68 -12.60 9.64 -8.36
C LEU A 68 -12.55 8.56 -9.43
N ALA A 69 -12.12 8.88 -10.65
CA ALA A 69 -11.93 7.90 -11.72
C ALA A 69 -10.90 6.83 -11.32
N ALA A 70 -9.78 7.22 -10.71
CA ALA A 70 -8.78 6.27 -10.21
C ALA A 70 -9.35 5.33 -9.14
N MET A 71 -10.16 5.84 -8.20
CA MET A 71 -10.86 5.01 -7.21
C MET A 71 -11.83 4.03 -7.89
N VAL A 72 -12.66 4.52 -8.82
CA VAL A 72 -13.61 3.69 -9.57
C VAL A 72 -12.90 2.61 -10.39
N VAL A 73 -11.73 2.89 -10.96
CA VAL A 73 -10.91 1.91 -11.68
C VAL A 73 -10.31 0.88 -10.73
N TYR A 74 -9.84 1.30 -9.54
CA TYR A 74 -9.14 0.40 -8.63
C TYR A 74 -10.08 -0.56 -7.88
N LEU A 75 -11.33 -0.17 -7.60
CA LEU A 75 -12.30 -1.02 -6.89
C LEU A 75 -12.55 -2.38 -7.58
N PRO A 76 -12.82 -2.44 -8.91
CA PRO A 76 -12.90 -3.71 -9.63
C PRO A 76 -11.61 -4.53 -9.55
N VAL A 77 -10.43 -3.89 -9.63
CA VAL A 77 -9.14 -4.59 -9.52
C VAL A 77 -9.04 -5.32 -8.18
N ILE A 78 -9.38 -4.66 -7.07
CA ILE A 78 -9.42 -5.32 -5.75
C ILE A 78 -10.36 -6.53 -5.78
N TRP A 79 -11.55 -6.40 -6.36
CA TRP A 79 -12.52 -7.49 -6.46
C TRP A 79 -11.95 -8.69 -7.24
N PHE A 80 -11.34 -8.45 -8.40
CA PHE A 80 -10.69 -9.51 -9.19
C PHE A 80 -9.51 -10.15 -8.46
N LEU A 81 -8.67 -9.36 -7.80
CA LEU A 81 -7.55 -9.87 -7.02
C LEU A 81 -8.04 -10.73 -5.84
N ASN A 82 -9.06 -10.29 -5.10
CA ASN A 82 -9.66 -11.08 -4.02
C ASN A 82 -10.18 -12.43 -4.53
N ARG A 83 -10.85 -12.44 -5.69
CA ARG A 83 -11.31 -13.67 -6.36
C ARG A 83 -10.14 -14.57 -6.74
N ALA A 84 -9.06 -14.01 -7.29
CA ALA A 84 -7.87 -14.75 -7.72
C ALA A 84 -7.05 -15.33 -6.55
N GLN A 85 -7.21 -14.80 -5.34
CA GLN A 85 -6.55 -15.30 -4.14
C GLN A 85 -7.29 -16.47 -3.47
N LEU A 86 -8.55 -16.74 -3.85
CA LEU A 86 -9.31 -17.88 -3.34
C LEU A 86 -8.60 -19.19 -3.73
N GLY A 87 -8.23 -20.00 -2.73
CA GLY A 87 -7.59 -21.30 -2.94
C GLY A 87 -6.07 -21.26 -3.13
N ARG A 88 -5.42 -20.08 -3.09
CA ARG A 88 -3.95 -20.00 -3.19
C ARG A 88 -3.26 -20.43 -1.88
N PRO A 89 -2.22 -21.31 -1.95
CA PRO A 89 -1.37 -21.62 -0.80
C PRO A 89 -0.79 -20.33 -0.21
N GLY A 90 -0.82 -20.17 1.12
CA GLY A 90 -0.31 -18.97 1.79
C GLY A 90 -1.35 -17.88 2.08
N SER A 91 -2.51 -17.87 1.42
CA SER A 91 -3.60 -16.91 1.70
C SER A 91 -4.24 -17.10 3.09
N VAL A 92 -4.18 -18.31 3.62
CA VAL A 92 -4.72 -18.72 4.93
C VAL A 92 -3.73 -18.48 6.07
N VAL A 93 -2.46 -18.16 5.76
CA VAL A 93 -1.42 -17.93 6.76
C VAL A 93 -1.73 -16.66 7.55
N MET A 94 -1.67 -16.74 8.88
CA MET A 94 -2.02 -15.65 9.80
C MET A 94 -1.34 -14.32 9.45
N VAL A 95 -0.07 -14.35 9.05
CA VAL A 95 0.71 -13.18 8.63
C VAL A 95 0.03 -12.44 7.46
N ASN A 96 -0.37 -13.17 6.41
CA ASN A 96 -1.03 -12.59 5.24
C ASN A 96 -2.43 -12.07 5.58
N ARG A 97 -3.16 -12.74 6.47
CA ARG A 97 -4.47 -12.26 6.96
C ARG A 97 -4.34 -10.98 7.78
N ALA A 98 -3.36 -10.90 8.68
CA ALA A 98 -3.10 -9.73 9.50
C ALA A 98 -2.71 -8.52 8.64
N ILE A 99 -1.78 -8.71 7.70
CA ILE A 99 -1.36 -7.67 6.75
C ILE A 99 -2.55 -7.24 5.88
N GLY A 100 -3.30 -8.20 5.33
CA GLY A 100 -4.48 -7.91 4.51
C GLY A 100 -5.55 -7.10 5.25
N MET A 101 -5.88 -7.47 6.49
CA MET A 101 -6.83 -6.75 7.32
C MET A 101 -6.35 -5.32 7.65
N MET A 102 -5.08 -5.17 8.02
CA MET A 102 -4.47 -3.88 8.29
C MET A 102 -4.55 -2.96 7.07
N TRP A 103 -4.11 -3.42 5.89
CA TRP A 103 -4.14 -2.61 4.68
C TRP A 103 -5.55 -2.33 4.17
N SER A 104 -6.49 -3.27 4.36
CA SER A 104 -7.90 -3.02 4.07
C SER A 104 -8.46 -1.91 4.94
N GLY A 105 -8.09 -1.88 6.23
CA GLY A 105 -8.44 -0.80 7.16
C GLY A 105 -7.83 0.54 6.75
N LEU A 106 -6.52 0.59 6.46
CA LEU A 106 -5.84 1.81 5.99
C LEU A 106 -6.44 2.33 4.68
N GLY A 107 -6.69 1.45 3.71
CA GLY A 107 -7.29 1.80 2.43
C GLY A 107 -8.72 2.32 2.57
N SER A 108 -9.54 1.67 3.40
CA SER A 108 -10.89 2.14 3.72
C SER A 108 -10.84 3.49 4.43
N GLY A 109 -9.89 3.69 5.34
CA GLY A 109 -9.64 4.97 6.02
C GLY A 109 -9.29 6.09 5.04
N ILE A 110 -8.40 5.84 4.06
CA ILE A 110 -8.09 6.79 2.98
C ILE A 110 -9.35 7.13 2.17
N GLY A 111 -10.15 6.12 1.80
CA GLY A 111 -11.39 6.31 1.06
C GLY A 111 -12.42 7.16 1.83
N ILE A 112 -12.65 6.85 3.11
CA ILE A 112 -13.55 7.63 3.98
C ILE A 112 -13.02 9.05 4.16
N MET A 113 -11.71 9.22 4.36
CA MET A 113 -11.10 10.54 4.49
C MET A 113 -11.29 11.35 3.21
N PHE A 114 -11.14 10.74 2.03
CA PHE A 114 -11.41 11.40 0.75
C PHE A 114 -12.85 11.93 0.67
N LEU A 115 -13.84 11.09 1.02
CA LEU A 115 -15.24 11.50 1.07
C LEU A 115 -15.50 12.61 2.10
N ALA A 116 -14.89 12.51 3.29
CA ALA A 116 -14.95 13.56 4.30
C ALA A 116 -14.32 14.87 3.81
N GLY A 117 -13.22 14.78 3.05
CA GLY A 117 -12.57 15.91 2.41
C GLY A 117 -13.47 16.60 1.39
N MET A 118 -14.27 15.85 0.62
CA MET A 118 -15.30 16.43 -0.26
C MET A 118 -16.35 17.22 0.53
N VAL A 119 -16.84 16.66 1.63
CA VAL A 119 -17.81 17.33 2.51
C VAL A 119 -17.21 18.60 3.12
N LEU A 120 -15.98 18.54 3.63
CA LEU A 120 -15.29 19.69 4.22
C LEU A 120 -15.02 20.80 3.20
N ALA A 121 -14.51 20.45 2.03
CA ALA A 121 -14.27 21.41 0.96
C ALA A 121 -15.55 22.13 0.54
N TRP A 122 -16.68 21.40 0.46
CA TRP A 122 -17.98 21.98 0.14
C TRP A 122 -18.53 22.87 1.26
N ARG A 123 -18.50 22.41 2.51
CA ARG A 123 -19.05 23.14 3.67
C ARG A 123 -18.23 24.38 4.04
N CYS A 124 -16.92 24.30 3.93
CA CYS A 124 -16.00 25.38 4.31
C CYS A 124 -15.59 26.27 3.13
N GLY A 125 -15.97 25.91 1.89
CA GLY A 125 -15.63 26.68 0.69
C GLY A 125 -14.13 26.81 0.44
N THR A 126 -13.32 25.87 0.95
CA THR A 126 -11.85 25.93 0.86
C THR A 126 -11.26 24.71 0.15
N PRO A 127 -10.36 24.91 -0.83
CA PRO A 127 -9.66 23.82 -1.49
C PRO A 127 -8.45 23.32 -0.68
N VAL A 128 -8.08 23.99 0.42
CA VAL A 128 -6.88 23.68 1.23
C VAL A 128 -6.89 22.24 1.72
N VAL A 129 -8.07 21.66 1.95
CA VAL A 129 -8.23 20.26 2.34
C VAL A 129 -7.49 19.33 1.37
N TRP A 130 -7.52 19.61 0.07
CA TRP A 130 -6.90 18.80 -0.98
C TRP A 130 -5.37 18.89 -1.01
N ALA A 131 -4.81 20.01 -0.55
CA ALA A 131 -3.38 20.22 -0.55
C ALA A 131 -2.64 19.31 0.45
N MET A 132 -3.34 18.86 1.50
CA MET A 132 -2.78 17.96 2.52
C MET A 132 -2.81 16.47 2.10
N PHE A 133 -3.67 16.09 1.16
CA PHE A 133 -3.93 14.68 0.82
C PHE A 133 -2.69 13.90 0.37
N PRO A 134 -1.85 14.42 -0.56
CA PRO A 134 -0.65 13.71 -0.99
C PRO A 134 0.29 13.34 0.18
N SER A 135 0.54 14.28 1.09
CA SER A 135 1.35 14.05 2.29
C SER A 135 0.69 13.10 3.28
N LEU A 136 -0.63 13.25 3.51
CA LEU A 136 -1.41 12.36 4.37
C LEU A 136 -1.32 10.91 3.89
N ILE A 137 -1.51 10.67 2.59
CA ILE A 137 -1.49 9.34 1.99
C ILE A 137 -0.10 8.71 2.13
N LEU A 138 0.98 9.46 1.88
CA LEU A 138 2.34 8.96 2.06
C LEU A 138 2.64 8.62 3.53
N ALA A 139 2.15 9.41 4.49
CA ALA A 139 2.28 9.10 5.90
C ALA A 139 1.53 7.80 6.28
N VAL A 140 0.32 7.60 5.75
CA VAL A 140 -0.44 6.35 5.92
C VAL A 140 0.30 5.16 5.30
N TYR A 141 0.88 5.32 4.11
CA TYR A 141 1.74 4.29 3.51
C TYR A 141 2.98 4.00 4.36
N GLY A 142 3.63 5.02 4.90
CA GLY A 142 4.76 4.86 5.82
C GLY A 142 4.39 4.04 7.06
N ALA A 143 3.23 4.30 7.64
CA ALA A 143 2.71 3.53 8.78
C ALA A 143 2.41 2.07 8.38
N GLY A 144 1.72 1.86 7.28
CA GLY A 144 1.40 0.52 6.77
C GLY A 144 2.65 -0.30 6.44
N TRP A 145 3.65 0.30 5.80
CA TRP A 145 4.92 -0.36 5.49
C TRP A 145 5.74 -0.66 6.75
N SER A 146 5.73 0.23 7.74
CA SER A 146 6.40 0.01 9.03
C SER A 146 5.83 -1.22 9.74
N ALA A 147 4.50 -1.29 9.83
CA ALA A 147 3.82 -2.43 10.44
C ALA A 147 4.02 -3.72 9.62
N THR A 148 3.96 -3.64 8.29
CA THR A 148 4.23 -4.79 7.40
C THR A 148 5.65 -5.32 7.60
N ALA A 149 6.65 -4.45 7.74
CA ALA A 149 8.04 -4.83 7.97
C ALA A 149 8.20 -5.65 9.26
N VAL A 150 7.49 -5.28 10.33
CA VAL A 150 7.51 -5.97 11.62
C VAL A 150 6.75 -7.30 11.53
N ILE A 151 5.50 -7.28 11.03
CA ILE A 151 4.64 -8.47 10.95
C ILE A 151 5.25 -9.54 10.04
N ALA A 152 5.82 -9.13 8.91
CA ALA A 152 6.42 -10.03 7.92
C ALA A 152 7.89 -10.37 8.20
N GLY A 153 8.53 -9.73 9.18
CA GLY A 153 9.97 -9.88 9.44
C GLY A 153 10.88 -9.41 8.29
N GLN A 154 10.40 -8.54 7.39
CA GLN A 154 11.14 -8.09 6.21
C GLN A 154 11.72 -6.69 6.41
N SER A 155 12.98 -6.62 6.85
CA SER A 155 13.65 -5.37 7.23
C SER A 155 13.77 -4.35 6.09
N TRP A 156 13.85 -4.78 4.83
CA TRP A 156 13.93 -3.88 3.67
C TRP A 156 12.68 -2.98 3.52
N LEU A 157 11.51 -3.44 3.99
CA LEU A 157 10.27 -2.65 4.00
C LEU A 157 10.36 -1.44 4.96
N ARG A 158 11.28 -1.46 5.95
CA ARG A 158 11.55 -0.29 6.82
C ARG A 158 12.14 0.86 6.01
N GLY A 159 12.96 0.56 5.00
CA GLY A 159 13.49 1.57 4.07
C GLY A 159 12.39 2.19 3.22
N VAL A 160 11.45 1.37 2.73
CA VAL A 160 10.26 1.84 2.01
C VAL A 160 9.40 2.74 2.90
N ALA A 161 9.18 2.34 4.15
CA ALA A 161 8.44 3.13 5.12
C ALA A 161 9.10 4.49 5.41
N ALA A 162 10.41 4.50 5.67
CA ALA A 162 11.16 5.73 5.88
C ALA A 162 11.10 6.65 4.65
N GLY A 163 11.20 6.08 3.44
CA GLY A 163 11.02 6.80 2.20
C GLY A 163 9.63 7.43 2.06
N ALA A 164 8.58 6.73 2.49
CA ALA A 164 7.21 7.26 2.46
C ALA A 164 7.02 8.41 3.46
N PHE A 165 7.54 8.30 4.68
CA PHE A 165 7.50 9.42 5.64
C PHE A 165 8.31 10.62 5.16
N ALA A 166 9.54 10.41 4.67
CA ALA A 166 10.35 11.48 4.11
C ALA A 166 9.66 12.11 2.88
N GLY A 167 9.05 11.28 2.02
CA GLY A 167 8.27 11.71 0.88
C GLY A 167 7.06 12.56 1.28
N ALA A 168 6.38 12.23 2.38
CA ALA A 168 5.26 13.03 2.89
C ALA A 168 5.69 14.45 3.24
N LEU A 169 6.85 14.60 3.90
CA LEU A 169 7.43 15.89 4.25
C LEU A 169 7.93 16.65 3.01
N ALA A 170 8.58 15.94 2.08
CA ALA A 170 9.06 16.52 0.83
C ALA A 170 7.92 17.08 -0.03
N VAL A 171 6.81 16.32 -0.14
CA VAL A 171 5.61 16.74 -0.85
C VAL A 171 4.95 17.95 -0.16
N ALA A 172 4.90 17.96 1.18
CA ALA A 172 4.36 19.09 1.92
C ALA A 172 5.19 20.37 1.71
N ALA A 173 6.51 20.25 1.66
CA ALA A 173 7.41 21.37 1.37
C ALA A 173 7.25 21.93 -0.06
N MET A 174 6.60 21.19 -0.95
CA MET A 174 6.36 21.58 -2.34
C MET A 174 4.92 22.08 -2.59
N ILE A 175 4.15 22.44 -1.56
CA ILE A 175 2.71 22.73 -1.66
C ILE A 175 2.35 23.76 -2.75
N ASP A 176 3.17 24.79 -2.94
CA ASP A 176 2.96 25.86 -3.93
C ASP A 176 3.65 25.57 -5.27
N SER A 177 4.25 24.39 -5.44
CA SER A 177 5.04 24.05 -6.60
C SER A 177 4.23 23.26 -7.64
N PRO A 178 4.29 23.63 -8.93
CA PRO A 178 3.60 22.89 -9.98
C PRO A 178 4.13 21.47 -10.16
N VAL A 179 5.31 21.13 -9.63
CA VAL A 179 5.87 19.77 -9.71
C VAL A 179 5.43 18.85 -8.57
N LEU A 180 4.64 19.32 -7.60
CA LEU A 180 4.20 18.53 -6.45
C LEU A 180 3.57 17.19 -6.86
N LEU A 181 2.62 17.23 -7.79
CA LEU A 181 1.86 16.04 -8.21
C LEU A 181 2.71 15.08 -9.05
N LEU A 182 3.71 15.61 -9.75
CA LEU A 182 4.70 14.79 -10.47
C LEU A 182 5.60 14.06 -9.49
N LEU A 183 6.13 14.77 -8.47
CA LEU A 183 6.91 14.18 -7.39
C LEU A 183 6.09 13.12 -6.64
N TYR A 184 4.84 13.44 -6.29
CA TYR A 184 3.93 12.50 -5.64
C TYR A 184 3.70 11.25 -6.48
N GLY A 185 3.44 11.39 -7.78
CA GLY A 185 3.30 10.27 -8.71
C GLY A 185 4.54 9.38 -8.75
N LEU A 186 5.73 9.98 -8.83
CA LEU A 186 7.01 9.26 -8.79
C LEU A 186 7.19 8.51 -7.46
N LEU A 187 6.88 9.15 -6.33
CA LEU A 187 6.95 8.52 -5.01
C LEU A 187 5.99 7.34 -4.89
N ILE A 188 4.77 7.45 -5.41
CA ILE A 188 3.80 6.34 -5.43
C ILE A 188 4.33 5.17 -6.27
N LEU A 189 4.94 5.43 -7.43
CA LEU A 189 5.58 4.38 -8.22
C LEU A 189 6.75 3.72 -7.46
N LEU A 190 7.62 4.51 -6.86
CA LEU A 190 8.82 4.01 -6.17
C LEU A 190 8.54 3.33 -4.83
N LEU A 191 7.53 3.79 -4.09
CA LEU A 191 7.28 3.37 -2.70
C LEU A 191 6.04 2.49 -2.55
N VAL A 192 5.24 2.35 -3.60
CA VAL A 192 4.06 1.47 -3.60
C VAL A 192 4.16 0.46 -4.74
N ALA A 193 4.28 0.92 -6.00
CA ALA A 193 4.29 0.02 -7.15
C ALA A 193 5.52 -0.90 -7.17
N LEU A 194 6.71 -0.32 -6.99
CA LEU A 194 7.97 -1.05 -7.03
C LEU A 194 8.09 -2.09 -5.90
N PRO A 195 7.81 -1.78 -4.62
CA PRO A 195 7.73 -2.80 -3.57
C PRO A 195 6.68 -3.87 -3.87
N GLY A 196 5.51 -3.50 -4.40
CA GLY A 196 4.48 -4.45 -4.83
C GLY A 196 4.97 -5.44 -5.87
N TRP A 197 5.72 -4.95 -6.87
CA TRP A 197 6.36 -5.79 -7.88
C TRP A 197 7.45 -6.69 -7.30
N VAL A 198 8.28 -6.19 -6.38
CA VAL A 198 9.30 -6.99 -5.69
C VAL A 198 8.64 -8.10 -4.89
N LEU A 199 7.56 -7.82 -4.18
CA LEU A 199 6.78 -8.83 -3.43
C LEU A 199 6.21 -9.89 -4.38
N LEU A 200 5.55 -9.48 -5.47
CA LEU A 200 5.01 -10.38 -6.49
C LEU A 200 6.09 -11.31 -7.09
N ARG A 201 7.29 -10.79 -7.36
CA ARG A 201 8.42 -11.60 -7.85
C ARG A 201 8.94 -12.60 -6.82
N ARG A 202 8.87 -12.25 -5.54
CA ARG A 202 9.29 -13.15 -4.44
C ARG A 202 8.24 -14.23 -4.19
N GLU A 203 6.95 -13.91 -4.34
CA GLU A 203 5.85 -14.89 -4.31
C GLU A 203 6.06 -15.98 -5.36
N GLY A 204 6.27 -15.60 -6.63
CA GLY A 204 6.40 -16.56 -7.73
C GLY A 204 7.69 -17.40 -7.72
N ARG A 205 8.68 -17.06 -6.88
CA ARG A 205 9.90 -17.88 -6.68
C ARG A 205 9.76 -18.89 -5.54
N ALA A 206 8.76 -18.72 -4.68
CA ALA A 206 8.50 -19.56 -3.52
C ALA A 206 7.38 -20.59 -3.76
N ALA A 207 6.70 -20.50 -4.91
CA ALA A 207 5.71 -21.46 -5.41
C ALA A 207 6.37 -22.43 -6.40
#